data_AF-A0A813WB30-F1
#
_entry.id   AF-A0A813WB30-F1
#
_cell.length_a   1.000
_cell.length_b   1.000
_cell.length_c   1.000
_cell.angle_alpha   90.00
_cell.angle_beta   90.00
_cell.angle_gamma   90.00
#
_symmetry.space_group_name_H-M   'P 1'
#
loop_
_entity.id
_entity.type
_entity.pdbx_description
1 polymer ?
#
loop_
_entity_poly.entity_id
_entity_poly.type
_entity_poly.pdbx_seq_one_letter_code
_entity_poly.pdbx_strand_id
1 'polypeptide(L)'
;MASSNLKKPCAKCNKNTSILTCDGCQQSFCAKHISDHRQDLSVEMDNIGQEYDLLRRDLARDDNDHHLLFDRIRLWEERSINQIQQIAQQARFDLRQYLDTNKSQITNICNKLTEDLHASRESGDYTETDFHLWIERLRELRKMLENPPVIEIFEDENISTAIRMIQVRDKTGLQFCHSSDQHLQPCRSSLTTIDQTFENFIGHATFAENHLVAKHSGDCRRSTMVYLTKSYASGTSNIRFQIEKKANKLLFIGVIDSFEQMTRSAFKSPSLYGWVTPHIRIVQSEKIGSSHFDKTFSEGDEISLTLNCDQHQIILEHYRTETIDQFPIDSRACSLPWRVVVAFFTPSDSIRLLC
;
A
#
# COMPACT_ATOMS: atom_id res chain seq x y z
N MET A 1 29.71 -61.24 58.80
CA MET A 1 29.24 -59.88 58.48
C MET A 1 27.78 -59.99 58.05
N ALA A 2 26.84 -59.65 58.92
CA ALA A 2 25.41 -59.79 58.66
C ALA A 2 24.90 -58.52 57.97
N SER A 3 24.49 -58.64 56.70
CA SER A 3 23.88 -57.55 55.94
C SER A 3 22.46 -57.33 56.46
N SER A 4 22.23 -56.20 57.11
CA SER A 4 20.91 -55.77 57.57
C SER A 4 20.04 -55.44 56.35
N ASN A 5 19.20 -56.39 55.93
CA ASN A 5 18.16 -56.17 54.93
C ASN A 5 17.13 -55.15 55.46
N LEU A 6 17.35 -53.85 55.18
CA LEU A 6 16.30 -52.85 55.29
C LEU A 6 15.22 -53.18 54.27
N LYS A 7 14.17 -53.84 54.75
CA LYS A 7 12.94 -54.16 54.03
C LYS A 7 12.27 -52.87 53.54
N LYS A 8 12.53 -52.48 52.29
CA LYS A 8 11.88 -51.30 51.67
C LYS A 8 10.36 -51.55 51.57
N PRO A 9 9.51 -50.53 51.79
CA PRO A 9 8.08 -50.68 51.59
C PRO A 9 7.75 -50.71 50.09
N CYS A 10 6.66 -51.39 49.72
CA CYS A 10 6.18 -51.44 48.34
C CYS A 10 5.80 -50.03 47.82
N ALA A 11 6.35 -49.61 46.68
CA ALA A 11 6.11 -48.29 46.08
C ALA A 11 4.62 -48.01 45.79
N LYS A 12 3.83 -49.02 45.41
CA LYS A 12 2.40 -48.86 45.07
C LYS A 12 1.45 -48.82 46.28
N CYS A 13 1.77 -49.45 47.41
CA CYS A 13 0.82 -49.55 48.54
C CYS A 13 1.39 -49.19 49.91
N ASN A 14 2.71 -49.02 50.04
CA ASN A 14 3.45 -48.63 51.24
C ASN A 14 3.22 -49.49 52.52
N LYS A 15 2.49 -50.61 52.41
CA LYS A 15 2.05 -51.44 53.55
C LYS A 15 2.84 -52.73 53.72
N ASN A 16 3.22 -53.37 52.62
CA ASN A 16 3.92 -54.65 52.65
C ASN A 16 5.41 -54.46 52.40
N THR A 17 6.24 -55.26 53.06
CA THR A 17 7.66 -55.42 52.74
C THR A 17 7.80 -55.80 51.26
N SER A 18 8.60 -55.03 50.52
CA SER A 18 8.93 -55.34 49.13
C SER A 18 9.70 -56.65 49.06
N ILE A 19 9.33 -57.50 48.10
CA ILE A 19 9.98 -58.80 47.88
C ILE A 19 10.94 -58.69 46.68
N LEU A 20 10.64 -57.79 45.72
CA LEU A 20 11.38 -57.64 44.47
C LEU A 20 11.52 -56.17 44.10
N THR A 21 12.65 -55.80 43.51
CA THR A 21 12.89 -54.52 42.85
C THR A 21 12.83 -54.71 41.33
N CYS A 22 12.15 -53.81 40.63
CA CYS A 22 12.20 -53.76 39.18
C CYS A 22 13.46 -53.01 38.74
N ASP A 23 14.32 -53.62 37.93
CA ASP A 23 15.58 -52.99 37.49
C ASP A 23 15.34 -51.79 36.56
N GLY A 24 14.24 -51.82 35.78
CA GLY A 24 13.92 -50.75 34.83
C GLY A 24 13.53 -49.43 35.50
N CYS A 25 12.60 -49.47 36.47
CA CYS A 25 12.13 -48.28 37.18
C CYS A 25 12.75 -48.09 38.57
N GLN A 26 13.60 -49.04 39.02
CA GLN A 26 14.27 -49.08 40.33
C GLN A 26 13.33 -49.07 41.55
N GLN A 27 12.03 -49.30 41.34
CA GLN A 27 11.02 -49.31 42.42
C GLN A 27 10.89 -50.70 43.04
N SER A 28 10.69 -50.74 44.36
CA SER A 28 10.49 -51.98 45.12
C SER A 28 9.00 -52.29 45.26
N PHE A 29 8.58 -53.53 44.99
CA PHE A 29 7.17 -53.94 44.99
C PHE A 29 6.94 -55.17 45.87
N CYS A 30 5.72 -55.33 46.39
CA CYS A 30 5.28 -56.60 46.96
C CYS A 30 4.84 -57.57 45.85
N ALA A 31 4.71 -58.86 46.17
CA ALA A 31 4.39 -59.92 45.20
C ALA A 31 3.14 -59.65 44.34
N LYS A 32 2.13 -58.92 44.87
CA LYS A 32 0.93 -58.56 44.10
C LYS A 32 1.14 -57.36 43.17
N HIS A 33 1.82 -56.31 43.63
CA HIS A 33 2.00 -55.11 42.81
C HIS A 33 3.11 -55.24 41.77
N ILE A 34 4.01 -56.22 41.89
CA ILE A 34 4.99 -56.51 40.83
C ILE A 34 4.34 -57.21 39.62
N SER A 35 3.35 -58.07 39.84
CA SER A 35 2.57 -58.66 38.75
C SER A 35 1.70 -57.61 38.07
N ASP A 36 1.07 -56.72 38.84
CA ASP A 36 0.30 -55.60 38.28
C ASP A 36 1.22 -54.69 37.46
N HIS A 37 2.40 -54.33 37.98
CA HIS A 37 3.36 -53.50 37.25
C HIS A 37 3.83 -54.15 35.93
N ARG A 38 4.06 -55.47 35.93
CA ARG A 38 4.41 -56.19 34.69
C ARG A 38 3.24 -56.25 33.70
N GLN A 39 2.01 -56.36 34.20
CA GLN A 39 0.82 -56.30 33.36
C GLN A 39 0.65 -54.91 32.75
N ASP A 40 0.86 -53.85 33.53
CA ASP A 40 0.81 -52.46 33.07
C ASP A 40 1.83 -52.24 31.92
N LEU A 41 3.07 -52.72 32.08
CA LEU A 41 4.11 -52.67 31.03
C LEU A 41 3.74 -53.47 29.76
N SER A 42 3.05 -54.60 29.90
CA SER A 42 2.58 -55.38 28.75
C SER A 42 1.54 -54.60 27.94
N VAL A 43 0.62 -53.91 28.63
CA VAL A 43 -0.39 -53.06 27.98
C VAL A 43 0.26 -51.87 27.27
N GLU A 44 1.27 -51.24 27.89
CA GLU A 44 2.03 -50.17 27.22
C GLU A 44 2.75 -50.67 25.96
N MET A 45 3.33 -51.86 26.00
CA MET A 45 3.99 -52.46 24.83
C MET A 45 3.00 -52.76 23.69
N ASP A 46 1.81 -53.26 24.02
CA ASP A 46 0.75 -53.51 23.03
C ASP A 46 0.27 -52.19 22.39
N ASN A 47 0.17 -51.11 23.17
CA ASN A 47 -0.16 -49.78 22.66
C ASN A 47 0.93 -49.26 21.70
N ILE A 48 2.21 -49.42 22.05
CA ILE A 48 3.33 -49.04 21.17
C ILE A 48 3.28 -49.85 19.87
N GLY A 49 2.95 -51.16 19.94
CA GLY A 49 2.77 -51.99 18.75
C GLY A 49 1.64 -51.49 17.85
N GLN A 50 0.49 -51.12 18.43
CA GLN A 50 -0.64 -50.58 17.67
C GLN A 50 -0.31 -49.25 17.00
N GLU A 51 0.37 -48.33 17.70
CA GLU A 51 0.82 -47.05 17.14
C GLU A 51 1.82 -47.24 15.99
N TYR A 52 2.74 -48.19 16.13
CA TYR A 52 3.68 -48.54 15.05
C TYR A 52 2.94 -49.10 13.82
N ASP A 53 1.95 -49.96 14.01
CA ASP A 53 1.16 -50.52 12.90
C ASP A 53 0.25 -49.48 12.24
N LEU A 54 -0.20 -48.46 12.98
CA LEU A 54 -0.89 -47.30 12.41
C LEU A 54 0.06 -46.45 11.57
N LEU A 55 1.21 -46.06 12.15
CA LEU A 55 2.22 -45.27 11.45
C LEU A 55 2.70 -45.96 10.16
N ARG A 56 2.92 -47.28 10.21
CA ARG A 56 3.32 -48.07 9.04
C ARG A 56 2.22 -48.13 7.97
N ARG A 57 0.95 -48.19 8.37
CA ARG A 57 -0.18 -48.12 7.41
C ARG A 57 -0.31 -46.73 6.79
N ASP A 58 -0.09 -45.67 7.56
CA ASP A 58 -0.13 -44.30 7.07
C ASP A 58 1.02 -44.00 6.10
N LEU A 59 2.23 -44.51 6.38
CA LEU A 59 3.38 -44.41 5.47
C LEU A 59 3.22 -45.25 4.20
N ALA A 60 2.43 -46.33 4.24
CA ALA A 60 2.15 -47.18 3.10
C ALA A 60 0.95 -46.70 2.26
N ARG A 61 0.19 -45.70 2.74
CA ARG A 61 -0.83 -45.03 1.95
C ARG A 61 -0.16 -44.12 0.94
N ASP A 62 -0.20 -44.53 -0.32
CA ASP A 62 0.28 -43.78 -1.48
C ASP A 62 -0.70 -42.64 -1.87
N ASP A 63 -1.35 -42.01 -0.90
CA ASP A 63 -2.25 -40.85 -1.11
C ASP A 63 -1.41 -39.57 -1.27
N ASN A 64 -0.56 -39.55 -2.30
CA ASN A 64 0.15 -38.35 -2.70
C ASN A 64 -0.82 -37.21 -3.09
N ASP A 65 -2.04 -37.52 -3.53
CA ASP A 65 -3.02 -36.51 -3.97
C ASP A 65 -3.67 -35.71 -2.82
N HIS A 66 -3.52 -36.16 -1.57
CA HIS A 66 -4.12 -35.52 -0.39
C HIS A 66 -3.10 -34.94 0.59
N HIS A 67 -1.84 -34.80 0.18
CA HIS A 67 -0.86 -34.10 1.00
C HIS A 67 -1.23 -32.61 1.11
N LEU A 68 -1.22 -32.06 2.33
CA LEU A 68 -1.52 -30.64 2.59
C LEU A 68 -0.68 -29.65 1.74
N LEU A 69 0.48 -30.08 1.27
CA LEU A 69 1.32 -29.31 0.34
C LEU A 69 0.73 -29.23 -1.08
N PHE A 70 0.10 -30.30 -1.59
CA PHE A 70 -0.60 -30.25 -2.88
C PHE A 70 -1.85 -29.38 -2.81
N ASP A 71 -2.61 -29.42 -1.70
CA ASP A 71 -3.71 -28.47 -1.49
C ASP A 71 -3.21 -27.03 -1.47
N ARG A 72 -2.05 -26.77 -0.87
CA ARG A 72 -1.42 -25.44 -0.87
C ARG A 72 -1.00 -25.00 -2.28
N ILE A 73 -0.48 -25.90 -3.11
CA ILE A 73 -0.13 -25.62 -4.51
C ILE A 73 -1.40 -25.34 -5.32
N ARG A 74 -2.45 -26.17 -5.17
CA ARG A 74 -3.75 -25.99 -5.83
C ARG A 74 -4.37 -24.63 -5.48
N LEU A 75 -4.37 -24.27 -4.20
CA LEU A 75 -4.85 -22.96 -3.73
C LEU A 75 -4.03 -21.80 -4.29
N TRP A 76 -2.72 -21.95 -4.39
CA TRP A 76 -1.86 -20.94 -5.01
C TRP A 76 -2.16 -20.78 -6.51
N GLU A 77 -2.35 -21.88 -7.24
CA GLU A 77 -2.71 -21.88 -8.66
C GLU A 77 -4.05 -21.19 -8.88
N GLU A 78 -5.10 -21.57 -8.14
CA GLU A 78 -6.43 -20.95 -8.24
C GLU A 78 -6.39 -19.45 -7.95
N ARG A 79 -5.67 -19.03 -6.90
CA ARG A 79 -5.53 -17.59 -6.58
C ARG A 79 -4.80 -16.84 -7.68
N SER A 80 -3.75 -17.43 -8.23
CA SER A 80 -2.94 -16.80 -9.28
C SER A 80 -3.78 -16.61 -10.56
N ILE A 81 -4.53 -17.63 -10.98
CA ILE A 81 -5.44 -17.55 -12.13
C ILE A 81 -6.48 -16.46 -11.92
N ASN A 82 -7.13 -16.44 -10.75
CA ASN A 82 -8.14 -15.44 -10.43
C ASN A 82 -7.57 -14.02 -10.46
N GLN A 83 -6.37 -13.83 -9.92
CA GLN A 83 -5.69 -12.54 -9.91
C GLN A 83 -5.37 -12.07 -11.34
N ILE A 84 -4.86 -12.95 -12.20
CA ILE A 84 -4.61 -12.65 -13.62
C ILE A 84 -5.92 -12.24 -14.31
N GLN A 85 -6.99 -12.99 -14.09
CA GLN A 85 -8.29 -12.70 -14.69
C GLN A 85 -8.84 -11.36 -14.24
N GLN A 86 -8.73 -11.03 -12.95
CA GLN A 86 -9.15 -9.72 -12.41
C GLN A 86 -8.37 -8.58 -13.03
N ILE A 87 -7.04 -8.68 -13.12
CA ILE A 87 -6.19 -7.67 -13.75
C ILE A 87 -6.59 -7.50 -15.22
N ALA A 88 -6.77 -8.59 -15.96
CA ALA A 88 -7.17 -8.54 -17.36
C ALA A 88 -8.58 -7.97 -17.56
N GLN A 89 -9.52 -8.24 -16.65
CA GLN A 89 -10.85 -7.64 -16.69
C GLN A 89 -10.81 -6.15 -16.39
N GLN A 90 -10.01 -5.72 -15.40
CA GLN A 90 -9.82 -4.31 -15.10
C GLN A 90 -9.21 -3.56 -16.28
N ALA A 91 -8.17 -4.11 -16.92
CA ALA A 91 -7.56 -3.50 -18.10
C ALA A 91 -8.56 -3.34 -19.26
N ARG A 92 -9.41 -4.36 -19.49
CA ARG A 92 -10.50 -4.28 -20.49
C ARG A 92 -11.55 -3.24 -20.12
N PHE A 93 -11.89 -3.13 -18.84
CA PHE A 93 -12.85 -2.13 -18.35
C PHE A 93 -12.29 -0.71 -18.54
N ASP A 94 -11.05 -0.48 -18.15
CA ASP A 94 -10.36 0.80 -18.29
C ASP A 94 -10.30 1.22 -19.77
N LEU A 95 -9.97 0.27 -20.67
CA LEU A 95 -9.97 0.50 -22.11
C LEU A 95 -11.36 0.91 -22.64
N ARG A 96 -12.42 0.22 -22.24
CA ARG A 96 -13.79 0.57 -22.65
C ARG A 96 -14.17 1.96 -22.16
N GLN A 97 -13.89 2.26 -20.91
CA GLN A 97 -14.20 3.57 -20.32
C GLN A 97 -13.46 4.70 -21.04
N TYR A 98 -12.21 4.47 -21.44
CA TYR A 98 -11.44 5.42 -22.25
C TYR A 98 -12.10 5.66 -23.61
N LEU A 99 -12.43 4.58 -24.33
CA LEU A 99 -13.07 4.66 -25.64
C LEU A 99 -14.43 5.36 -25.57
N ASP A 100 -15.24 5.08 -24.55
CA ASP A 100 -16.53 5.73 -24.33
C ASP A 100 -16.36 7.22 -24.02
N THR A 101 -15.35 7.58 -23.24
CA THR A 101 -15.05 8.98 -22.91
C THR A 101 -14.60 9.74 -24.16
N ASN A 102 -13.67 9.18 -24.95
CA ASN A 102 -13.24 9.80 -26.21
C ASN A 102 -14.43 9.97 -27.18
N LYS A 103 -15.29 8.95 -27.30
CA LYS A 103 -16.53 9.03 -28.10
C LYS A 103 -17.44 10.17 -27.62
N SER A 104 -17.61 10.33 -26.31
CA SER A 104 -18.44 11.42 -25.75
C SER A 104 -17.85 12.80 -26.02
N GLN A 105 -16.52 12.95 -25.96
CA GLN A 105 -15.83 14.20 -26.27
C GLN A 105 -15.97 14.57 -27.75
N ILE A 106 -15.74 13.61 -28.65
CA ILE A 106 -15.95 13.80 -30.09
C ILE A 106 -17.41 14.19 -30.36
N THR A 107 -18.37 13.51 -29.73
CA THR A 107 -19.81 13.81 -29.87
C THR A 107 -20.13 15.24 -29.43
N ASN A 108 -19.60 15.68 -28.28
CA ASN A 108 -19.84 17.03 -27.78
C ASN A 108 -19.25 18.11 -28.70
N ILE A 109 -18.06 17.89 -29.26
CA ILE A 109 -17.45 18.83 -30.19
C ILE A 109 -18.25 18.88 -31.50
N CYS A 110 -18.72 17.72 -32.01
CA CYS A 110 -19.61 17.66 -33.17
C CYS A 110 -20.92 18.43 -32.94
N ASN A 111 -21.54 18.30 -31.76
CA ASN A 111 -22.77 19.01 -31.43
C ASN A 111 -22.55 20.53 -31.40
N LYS A 112 -21.46 20.99 -30.77
CA LYS A 112 -21.10 22.41 -30.77
C LYS A 112 -20.85 22.95 -32.16
N LEU A 113 -20.14 22.20 -33.00
CA LEU A 113 -19.92 22.59 -34.40
C LEU A 113 -21.25 22.65 -35.17
N THR A 114 -22.19 21.76 -34.87
CA THR A 114 -23.53 21.75 -35.47
C THR A 114 -24.31 22.99 -35.05
N GLU A 115 -24.28 23.34 -33.76
CA GLU A 115 -24.90 24.57 -33.22
C GLU A 115 -24.30 25.83 -33.84
N ASP A 116 -22.96 25.92 -33.90
CA ASP A 116 -22.24 27.04 -34.53
C ASP A 116 -22.65 27.21 -36.02
N LEU A 117 -22.69 26.10 -36.78
CA LEU A 117 -23.09 26.10 -38.19
C LEU A 117 -24.55 26.53 -38.39
N HIS A 118 -25.46 26.07 -37.52
CA HIS A 118 -26.86 26.43 -37.57
C HIS A 118 -27.07 27.91 -37.24
N ALA A 119 -26.45 28.41 -36.17
CA ALA A 119 -26.55 29.80 -35.75
C ALA A 119 -26.04 30.76 -36.81
N SER A 120 -24.86 30.48 -37.40
CA SER A 120 -24.30 31.30 -38.48
C SER A 120 -25.11 31.25 -39.78
N ARG A 121 -25.76 30.11 -40.06
CA ARG A 121 -26.64 29.99 -41.24
C ARG A 121 -27.94 30.78 -41.07
N GLU A 122 -28.50 30.82 -39.86
CA GLU A 122 -29.71 31.57 -39.54
C GLU A 122 -29.44 33.08 -39.45
N SER A 123 -28.28 33.49 -38.93
CA SER A 123 -27.88 34.91 -38.89
C SER A 123 -27.43 35.44 -40.25
N GLY A 124 -26.90 34.58 -41.13
CA GLY A 124 -26.29 35.00 -42.39
C GLY A 124 -24.93 35.69 -42.24
N ASP A 125 -24.41 35.76 -41.01
CA ASP A 125 -23.15 36.43 -40.66
C ASP A 125 -21.99 35.43 -40.64
N TYR A 126 -21.61 34.93 -41.80
CA TYR A 126 -20.43 34.08 -41.96
C TYR A 126 -19.42 34.70 -42.92
N THR A 127 -18.15 34.54 -42.60
CA THR A 127 -17.01 35.04 -43.37
C THR A 127 -16.15 33.89 -43.89
N GLU A 128 -15.23 34.16 -44.83
CA GLU A 128 -14.25 33.15 -45.27
C GLU A 128 -13.42 32.58 -44.10
N THR A 129 -13.23 33.38 -43.04
CA THR A 129 -12.53 32.98 -41.82
C THR A 129 -13.28 31.89 -41.05
N ASP A 130 -14.61 31.98 -40.99
CA ASP A 130 -15.46 31.01 -40.29
C ASP A 130 -15.48 29.67 -41.03
N PHE A 131 -15.52 29.70 -42.36
CA PHE A 131 -15.35 28.51 -43.18
C PHE A 131 -14.00 27.84 -42.97
N HIS A 132 -12.91 28.60 -42.89
CA HIS A 132 -11.59 28.06 -42.59
C HIS A 132 -11.55 27.40 -41.21
N LEU A 133 -12.11 28.05 -40.19
CA LEU A 133 -12.18 27.53 -38.83
C LEU A 133 -12.98 26.22 -38.74
N TRP A 134 -14.13 26.13 -39.40
CA TRP A 134 -14.95 24.92 -39.40
C TRP A 134 -14.29 23.76 -40.15
N ILE A 135 -13.63 24.04 -41.28
CA ILE A 135 -12.86 23.03 -42.03
C ILE A 135 -11.70 22.49 -41.18
N GLU A 136 -11.01 23.35 -40.44
CA GLU A 136 -9.93 22.95 -39.56
C GLU A 136 -10.43 22.08 -38.40
N ARG A 137 -11.51 22.49 -37.72
CA ARG A 137 -12.17 21.69 -36.68
C ARG A 137 -12.64 20.31 -37.18
N LEU A 138 -13.18 20.24 -38.40
CA LEU A 138 -13.58 18.96 -39.02
C LEU A 138 -12.38 18.04 -39.29
N ARG A 139 -11.22 18.59 -39.69
CA ARG A 139 -9.99 17.81 -39.86
C ARG A 139 -9.45 17.30 -38.53
N GLU A 140 -9.50 18.09 -37.46
CA GLU A 140 -9.12 17.66 -36.12
C GLU A 140 -10.02 16.54 -35.59
N LEU A 141 -11.33 16.67 -35.74
CA LEU A 141 -12.28 15.63 -35.35
C LEU A 141 -12.04 14.31 -36.08
N ARG A 142 -11.77 14.38 -37.40
CA ARG A 142 -11.41 13.21 -38.19
C ARG A 142 -10.12 12.55 -37.68
N LYS A 143 -9.10 13.34 -37.33
CA LYS A 143 -7.85 12.82 -36.74
C LYS A 143 -8.08 12.15 -35.39
N MET A 144 -8.93 12.71 -34.51
CA MET A 144 -9.26 12.10 -33.21
C MET A 144 -10.06 10.79 -33.34
N LEU A 145 -10.81 10.63 -34.43
CA LEU A 145 -11.57 9.41 -34.73
C LEU A 145 -10.69 8.32 -35.36
N GLU A 146 -9.81 8.70 -36.29
CA GLU A 146 -8.89 7.78 -36.98
C GLU A 146 -7.72 7.34 -36.09
N ASN A 147 -7.27 8.22 -35.19
CA ASN A 147 -6.21 7.96 -34.20
C ASN A 147 -6.65 8.50 -32.83
N PRO A 148 -7.42 7.74 -32.04
CA PRO A 148 -7.63 8.10 -30.64
C PRO A 148 -6.28 8.25 -29.93
N PRO A 149 -6.12 9.23 -29.01
CA PRO A 149 -4.84 9.46 -28.37
C PRO A 149 -4.33 8.17 -27.74
N VAL A 150 -3.04 7.94 -28.01
CA VAL A 150 -2.42 6.64 -28.11
C VAL A 150 -2.54 5.83 -26.82
N ILE A 151 -3.26 4.72 -26.89
CA ILE A 151 -3.22 3.66 -25.89
C ILE A 151 -1.99 2.81 -26.16
N GLU A 152 -1.03 2.82 -25.23
CA GLU A 152 0.02 1.81 -25.19
C GLU A 152 -0.38 0.70 -24.22
N ILE A 153 -0.44 -0.53 -24.74
CA ILE A 153 -0.53 -1.75 -23.95
C ILE A 153 0.90 -2.05 -23.51
N PHE A 154 1.23 -1.73 -22.27
CA PHE A 154 2.53 -2.04 -21.69
C PHE A 154 2.46 -3.40 -20.99
N GLU A 155 3.35 -4.31 -21.35
CA GLU A 155 3.63 -5.52 -20.57
C GLU A 155 4.78 -5.23 -19.63
N ASP A 156 4.59 -5.48 -18.33
CA ASP A 156 5.66 -5.30 -17.35
C ASP A 156 6.86 -6.21 -17.69
N GLU A 157 8.02 -5.62 -18.00
CA GLU A 157 9.25 -6.36 -18.34
C GLU A 157 9.96 -6.94 -17.10
N ASN A 158 9.37 -6.81 -15.91
CA ASN A 158 9.99 -7.26 -14.69
C ASN A 158 10.04 -8.80 -14.63
N ILE A 159 11.21 -9.36 -14.93
CA ILE A 159 11.51 -10.80 -14.98
C ILE A 159 11.30 -11.49 -13.61
N SER A 160 11.15 -10.73 -12.50
CA SER A 160 10.97 -11.31 -11.16
C SER A 160 9.53 -11.69 -10.81
N THR A 161 8.53 -11.29 -11.60
CA THR A 161 7.13 -11.69 -11.40
C THR A 161 6.73 -12.74 -12.43
N ALA A 162 6.28 -13.92 -11.98
CA ALA A 162 5.78 -14.98 -12.86
C ALA A 162 4.59 -14.56 -13.74
N ILE A 163 3.98 -13.40 -13.45
CA ILE A 163 2.84 -12.84 -14.16
C ILE A 163 3.20 -11.44 -14.63
N ARG A 164 3.26 -11.25 -15.95
CA ARG A 164 3.42 -9.93 -16.57
C ARG A 164 2.11 -9.16 -16.46
N MET A 165 2.17 -7.93 -15.99
CA MET A 165 0.99 -7.07 -15.89
C MET A 165 0.79 -6.29 -17.18
N ILE A 166 -0.45 -6.28 -17.67
CA ILE A 166 -0.87 -5.48 -18.83
C ILE A 166 -1.49 -4.17 -18.33
N GLN A 167 -0.98 -3.04 -18.80
CA GLN A 167 -1.47 -1.71 -18.45
C GLN A 167 -1.80 -0.88 -19.69
N VAL A 168 -2.86 -0.08 -19.60
CA VAL A 168 -3.30 0.88 -20.63
C VAL A 168 -2.86 2.28 -20.20
N ARG A 169 -2.00 2.95 -20.98
CA ARG A 169 -1.53 4.34 -20.73
C ARG A 169 -1.84 5.27 -21.90
N ASP A 170 -1.96 6.57 -21.62
CA ASP A 170 -2.12 7.66 -22.60
C ASP A 170 -0.75 8.29 -22.92
N LYS A 171 -0.41 8.50 -24.21
CA LYS A 171 0.89 9.08 -24.62
C LYS A 171 1.01 10.60 -24.55
N THR A 172 -0.04 11.35 -24.22
CA THR A 172 0.00 12.83 -24.37
C THR A 172 0.88 13.61 -23.37
N GLY A 173 1.77 12.95 -22.63
CA GLY A 173 2.70 13.58 -21.67
C GLY A 173 4.02 14.15 -22.22
N LEU A 174 4.27 14.12 -23.53
CA LEU A 174 5.54 14.59 -24.12
C LEU A 174 5.33 15.46 -25.36
N GLN A 175 4.96 16.74 -25.19
CA GLN A 175 5.43 17.88 -25.99
C GLN A 175 4.61 19.14 -25.65
N PHE A 176 5.27 20.15 -25.09
CA PHE A 176 5.23 21.57 -25.51
C PHE A 176 6.11 22.38 -24.52
N CYS A 177 7.38 22.60 -24.89
CA CYS A 177 8.20 23.65 -24.30
C CYS A 177 8.43 24.70 -25.39
N HIS A 178 7.71 25.81 -25.31
CA HIS A 178 8.08 27.01 -26.04
C HIS A 178 9.08 27.79 -25.19
N SER A 179 10.32 27.83 -25.68
CA SER A 179 11.39 28.73 -25.23
C SER A 179 11.00 30.17 -25.57
N SER A 180 11.21 31.11 -24.64
CA SER A 180 11.73 32.46 -24.90
C SER A 180 12.14 33.17 -23.60
N ASP A 181 13.42 33.56 -23.59
CA ASP A 181 14.04 34.76 -23.00
C ASP A 181 14.18 34.99 -21.48
N GLN A 182 15.38 34.61 -21.01
CA GLN A 182 16.41 35.46 -20.39
C GLN A 182 15.98 36.77 -19.68
N HIS A 183 16.15 36.79 -18.35
CA HIS A 183 16.90 37.87 -17.71
C HIS A 183 17.65 37.36 -16.47
N LEU A 184 18.97 37.47 -16.51
CA LEU A 184 19.89 37.14 -15.42
C LEU A 184 19.78 38.16 -14.29
N GLN A 185 19.75 37.68 -13.04
CA GLN A 185 20.46 38.31 -11.93
C GLN A 185 20.89 37.23 -10.91
N PRO A 186 22.19 37.13 -10.57
CA PRO A 186 22.66 36.18 -9.59
C PRO A 186 22.71 36.81 -8.20
N CYS A 187 21.90 36.31 -7.26
CA CYS A 187 22.07 36.58 -5.84
C CYS A 187 22.50 35.31 -5.11
N ARG A 188 23.68 35.42 -4.48
CA ARG A 188 24.29 34.46 -3.58
C ARG A 188 23.41 34.23 -2.35
N SER A 189 23.16 32.97 -2.00
CA SER A 189 23.05 32.55 -0.60
C SER A 189 23.19 31.03 -0.47
N SER A 190 24.29 30.63 0.16
CA SER A 190 24.46 29.44 1.02
C SER A 190 23.82 28.12 0.56
N LEU A 191 24.68 27.20 0.11
CA LEU A 191 24.40 25.77 0.00
C LEU A 191 24.10 25.18 1.39
N THR A 192 22.83 25.20 1.80
CA THR A 192 22.28 24.13 2.63
C THR A 192 22.12 22.92 1.73
N THR A 193 22.88 21.85 2.00
CA THR A 193 22.73 20.59 1.30
C THR A 193 21.32 20.08 1.55
N ILE A 194 20.49 20.11 0.52
CA ILE A 194 19.10 19.64 0.58
C ILE A 194 19.15 18.11 0.59
N ASP A 195 19.15 17.51 1.78
CA ASP A 195 19.24 16.06 1.96
C ASP A 195 17.89 15.34 1.74
N GLN A 196 16.82 16.06 1.38
CA GLN A 196 15.48 15.51 1.18
C GLN A 196 14.78 16.12 -0.02
N THR A 197 14.17 15.26 -0.82
CA THR A 197 13.35 15.64 -1.96
C THR A 197 12.14 14.73 -2.06
N PHE A 198 11.16 15.09 -2.87
CA PHE A 198 10.06 14.19 -3.22
C PHE A 198 10.54 13.15 -4.24
N GLU A 199 10.33 11.88 -3.91
CA GLU A 199 10.68 10.76 -4.76
C GLU A 199 9.62 9.68 -4.63
N ASN A 200 9.38 8.96 -5.73
CA ASN A 200 8.36 7.93 -5.86
C ASN A 200 6.95 8.46 -5.63
N PHE A 201 6.01 7.93 -6.41
CA PHE A 201 4.62 8.31 -6.27
C PHE A 201 3.69 7.22 -6.74
N ILE A 202 2.47 7.27 -6.25
CA ILE A 202 1.35 6.46 -6.68
C ILE A 202 0.30 7.41 -7.23
N GLY A 203 -0.17 7.15 -8.46
CA GLY A 203 -1.11 8.04 -9.15
C GLY A 203 -0.38 8.89 -10.17
N HIS A 204 -0.66 10.20 -10.19
CA HIS A 204 -0.15 11.12 -11.20
C HIS A 204 0.45 12.35 -10.53
N ALA A 205 1.76 12.29 -10.27
CA ALA A 205 2.53 13.41 -9.76
C ALA A 205 3.52 13.91 -10.82
N THR A 206 3.79 15.21 -10.78
CA THR A 206 4.94 15.82 -11.44
C THR A 206 5.78 16.53 -10.38
N PHE A 207 7.10 16.48 -10.54
CA PHE A 207 8.04 17.15 -9.66
C PHE A 207 8.65 18.36 -10.37
N ALA A 208 8.89 19.43 -9.62
CA ALA A 208 9.56 20.63 -10.10
C ALA A 208 10.67 21.06 -9.12
N GLU A 209 11.53 21.97 -9.58
CA GLU A 209 12.59 22.59 -8.76
C GLU A 209 13.46 21.57 -8.02
N ASN A 210 14.12 20.68 -8.77
CA ASN A 210 14.94 19.61 -8.22
C ASN A 210 14.18 18.74 -7.20
N HIS A 211 12.91 18.43 -7.49
CA HIS A 211 12.05 17.61 -6.65
C HIS A 211 11.70 18.22 -5.29
N LEU A 212 11.84 19.53 -5.12
CA LEU A 212 11.37 20.24 -3.94
C LEU A 212 9.88 20.55 -4.00
N VAL A 213 9.29 20.53 -5.20
CA VAL A 213 7.86 20.76 -5.40
C VAL A 213 7.23 19.52 -5.98
N ALA A 214 6.18 19.03 -5.34
CA ALA A 214 5.33 17.96 -5.83
C ALA A 214 3.97 18.52 -6.22
N LYS A 215 3.49 18.15 -7.41
CA LYS A 215 2.21 18.61 -7.96
C LYS A 215 1.37 17.46 -8.47
N HIS A 216 0.08 17.49 -8.19
CA HIS A 216 -0.90 16.57 -8.77
C HIS A 216 -1.12 16.91 -10.25
N SER A 217 -0.81 15.96 -11.14
CA SER A 217 -0.95 16.09 -12.60
C SER A 217 -2.07 15.23 -13.21
N GLY A 218 -2.70 14.35 -12.43
CA GLY A 218 -3.80 13.48 -12.90
C GLY A 218 -5.19 14.10 -12.88
N ASP A 219 -6.20 13.27 -13.09
CA ASP A 219 -7.62 13.64 -13.01
C ASP A 219 -8.12 13.81 -11.56
N CYS A 220 -9.31 14.40 -11.40
CA CYS A 220 -9.93 14.64 -10.08
C CYS A 220 -10.55 13.39 -9.43
N ARG A 221 -10.47 12.22 -10.08
CA ARG A 221 -11.11 10.99 -9.59
C ARG A 221 -10.14 10.10 -8.83
N ARG A 222 -8.84 10.38 -8.90
CA ARG A 222 -7.79 9.57 -8.27
C ARG A 222 -6.94 10.42 -7.35
N SER A 223 -6.71 9.96 -6.13
CA SER A 223 -5.71 10.58 -5.27
C SER A 223 -4.30 10.22 -5.75
N THR A 224 -3.38 11.15 -5.57
CA THR A 224 -1.97 10.97 -5.87
C THR A 224 -1.19 11.03 -4.57
N MET A 225 -0.36 10.03 -4.27
CA MET A 225 0.50 10.00 -3.09
C MET A 225 1.94 10.17 -3.53
N VAL A 226 2.68 11.07 -2.88
CA VAL A 226 4.10 11.32 -3.09
C VAL A 226 4.84 11.08 -1.79
N TYR A 227 6.07 10.58 -1.88
CA TYR A 227 6.88 10.25 -0.72
C TYR A 227 8.13 11.12 -0.68
N LEU A 228 8.72 11.26 0.51
CA LEU A 228 10.06 11.81 0.65
C LEU A 228 11.11 10.70 0.50
N THR A 229 12.28 11.07 -0.04
CA THR A 229 13.43 10.17 -0.22
C THR A 229 13.91 9.55 1.09
N LYS A 230 13.93 10.33 2.17
CA LYS A 230 14.49 9.93 3.45
C LYS A 230 13.54 9.02 4.24
N SER A 231 14.13 7.99 4.85
CA SER A 231 13.50 7.15 5.86
C SER A 231 14.04 7.49 7.26
N TYR A 232 13.18 7.44 8.29
CA TYR A 232 13.51 7.88 9.64
C TYR A 232 13.38 6.69 10.61
N ALA A 233 14.51 6.24 11.16
CA ALA A 233 14.57 5.09 12.06
C ALA A 233 14.84 5.47 13.53
N SER A 234 15.33 6.68 13.80
CA SER A 234 15.74 7.13 15.13
C SER A 234 15.82 8.66 15.19
N GLY A 235 15.80 9.21 16.40
CA GLY A 235 15.96 10.65 16.62
C GLY A 235 14.69 11.45 16.34
N THR A 236 14.88 12.78 16.36
CA THR A 236 13.84 13.75 16.00
C THR A 236 14.20 14.44 14.69
N SER A 237 13.25 14.50 13.76
CA SER A 237 13.39 15.21 12.48
C SER A 237 12.21 16.14 12.27
N ASN A 238 12.48 17.38 11.86
CA ASN A 238 11.46 18.35 11.50
C ASN A 238 11.49 18.58 9.99
N ILE A 239 10.33 18.51 9.36
CA ILE A 239 10.15 18.72 7.92
C ILE A 239 9.14 19.85 7.74
N ARG A 240 9.50 20.88 6.97
CA ARG A 240 8.63 22.03 6.69
C ARG A 240 8.06 21.97 5.29
N PHE A 241 6.79 22.32 5.17
CA PHE A 241 6.09 22.37 3.89
C PHE A 241 5.40 23.72 3.71
N GLN A 242 5.30 24.14 2.45
CA GLN A 242 4.43 25.24 2.02
C GLN A 242 3.43 24.73 0.98
N ILE A 243 2.16 25.07 1.16
CA ILE A 243 1.11 24.69 0.24
C ILE A 243 1.03 25.74 -0.86
N GLU A 244 1.53 25.42 -2.04
CA GLU A 244 1.66 26.40 -3.13
C GLU A 244 0.36 26.60 -3.91
N LYS A 245 -0.38 25.52 -4.14
CA LYS A 245 -1.67 25.56 -4.82
C LYS A 245 -2.59 24.55 -4.19
N LYS A 246 -3.83 24.96 -3.97
CA LYS A 246 -4.84 24.09 -3.37
C LYS A 246 -6.20 24.35 -3.99
N ALA A 247 -6.62 23.44 -4.87
CA ALA A 247 -7.92 23.50 -5.54
C ALA A 247 -9.03 22.87 -4.68
N ASN A 248 -8.70 21.97 -3.76
CA ASN A 248 -9.67 21.30 -2.88
C ASN A 248 -9.26 21.34 -1.41
N LYS A 249 -10.25 21.27 -0.52
CA LYS A 249 -10.10 21.28 0.94
C LYS A 249 -9.26 20.12 1.48
N LEU A 250 -9.16 18.99 0.79
CA LEU A 250 -8.46 17.80 1.29
C LEU A 250 -6.99 17.77 0.83
N LEU A 251 -6.08 17.59 1.78
CA LEU A 251 -4.66 17.33 1.55
C LEU A 251 -4.19 16.47 2.71
N PHE A 252 -3.64 15.30 2.42
CA PHE A 252 -3.14 14.44 3.49
C PHE A 252 -1.63 14.59 3.66
N ILE A 253 -1.16 14.68 4.89
CA ILE A 253 0.27 14.73 5.25
C ILE A 253 0.48 13.85 6.46
N GLY A 254 1.49 12.98 6.41
CA GLY A 254 1.76 12.05 7.50
C GLY A 254 2.93 11.12 7.22
N VAL A 255 2.89 9.97 7.87
CA VAL A 255 3.89 8.92 7.75
C VAL A 255 3.25 7.57 7.47
N ILE A 256 4.05 6.70 6.88
CA ILE A 256 3.75 5.29 6.66
C ILE A 256 5.01 4.46 6.97
N ASP A 257 4.83 3.17 7.22
CA ASP A 257 5.94 2.23 7.32
C ASP A 257 6.73 2.21 6.00
N SER A 258 8.06 2.32 6.07
CA SER A 258 8.92 2.33 4.89
C SER A 258 8.97 1.00 4.13
N PHE A 259 8.62 -0.11 4.79
CA PHE A 259 8.54 -1.45 4.21
C PHE A 259 7.22 -1.71 3.47
N GLU A 260 6.19 -0.90 3.71
CA GLU A 260 4.90 -1.04 3.06
C GLU A 260 5.06 -0.88 1.55
N GLN A 261 4.61 -1.88 0.78
CA GLN A 261 4.61 -1.76 -0.66
C GLN A 261 3.66 -0.64 -1.09
N MET A 262 4.17 0.20 -1.99
CA MET A 262 3.43 1.32 -2.57
C MET A 262 2.21 0.81 -3.34
N THR A 263 1.05 0.79 -2.69
CA THR A 263 -0.22 0.38 -3.32
C THR A 263 -1.21 1.54 -3.37
N ARG A 264 -2.08 1.54 -4.38
CA ARG A 264 -3.19 2.51 -4.50
C ARG A 264 -4.15 2.47 -3.31
N SER A 265 -4.11 1.40 -2.52
CA SER A 265 -4.86 1.22 -1.28
C SER A 265 -4.12 1.72 -0.03
N ALA A 266 -3.06 2.51 -0.13
CA ALA A 266 -2.30 2.96 1.05
C ALA A 266 -3.15 3.76 2.07
N PHE A 267 -4.23 4.42 1.66
CA PHE A 267 -5.22 5.00 2.59
C PHE A 267 -6.01 3.98 3.43
N LYS A 268 -5.96 2.71 3.05
CA LYS A 268 -6.48 1.56 3.80
C LYS A 268 -5.36 0.78 4.50
N SER A 269 -4.13 1.29 4.47
CA SER A 269 -3.03 0.64 5.18
C SER A 269 -3.16 0.91 6.68
N PRO A 270 -3.09 -0.13 7.53
CA PRO A 270 -3.08 0.07 8.99
C PRO A 270 -1.83 0.83 9.45
N SER A 271 -0.80 0.94 8.61
CA SER A 271 0.43 1.66 8.91
C SER A 271 0.39 3.16 8.58
N LEU A 272 -0.72 3.69 8.05
CA LEU A 272 -0.85 5.09 7.67
C LEU A 272 -1.31 5.95 8.86
N TYR A 273 -0.50 6.96 9.20
CA TYR A 273 -0.76 7.91 10.28
C TYR A 273 -0.59 9.34 9.77
N GLY A 274 -1.50 10.25 10.07
CA GLY A 274 -1.34 11.66 9.70
C GLY A 274 -2.60 12.49 9.76
N TRP A 275 -2.64 13.55 8.96
CA TRP A 275 -3.71 14.55 8.96
C TRP A 275 -4.23 14.79 7.54
N VAL A 276 -5.55 14.80 7.36
CA VAL A 276 -6.23 15.27 6.12
C VAL A 276 -6.56 16.76 6.19
N THR A 277 -6.78 17.23 7.40
CA THR A 277 -6.91 18.64 7.76
C THR A 277 -6.27 18.80 9.15
N PRO A 278 -6.00 20.02 9.62
CA PRO A 278 -5.49 20.26 10.97
C PRO A 278 -6.33 19.63 12.11
N HIS A 279 -7.57 19.20 11.83
CA HIS A 279 -8.49 18.64 12.83
C HIS A 279 -8.98 17.22 12.52
N ILE A 280 -8.63 16.67 11.35
CA ILE A 280 -9.01 15.32 10.94
C ILE A 280 -7.75 14.49 10.81
N ARG A 281 -7.60 13.55 11.73
CA ARG A 281 -6.49 12.60 11.77
C ARG A 281 -6.88 11.31 11.06
N ILE A 282 -5.91 10.65 10.44
CA ILE A 282 -6.00 9.24 10.06
C ILE A 282 -5.08 8.47 11.01
N VAL A 283 -5.66 7.49 11.70
CA VAL A 283 -4.95 6.57 12.59
C VAL A 283 -5.42 5.17 12.25
N GLN A 284 -4.51 4.30 11.80
CA GLN A 284 -4.82 2.91 11.43
C GLN A 284 -5.97 2.79 10.42
N SER A 285 -5.98 3.65 9.38
CA SER A 285 -7.07 3.77 8.40
C SER A 285 -8.42 4.27 8.91
N GLU A 286 -8.55 4.58 10.21
CA GLU A 286 -9.73 5.21 10.77
C GLU A 286 -9.58 6.74 10.78
N LYS A 287 -10.67 7.44 10.44
CA LYS A 287 -10.73 8.90 10.52
C LYS A 287 -11.17 9.30 11.92
N ILE A 288 -10.33 10.06 12.63
CA ILE A 288 -10.61 10.56 13.97
C ILE A 288 -10.67 12.09 13.93
N GLY A 289 -11.77 12.67 14.38
CA GLY A 289 -11.97 14.12 14.44
C GLY A 289 -13.34 14.57 13.93
N SER A 290 -13.69 15.84 14.18
CA SER A 290 -14.95 16.42 13.72
C SER A 290 -14.81 17.02 12.33
N SER A 291 -15.85 16.88 11.51
CA SER A 291 -15.89 17.33 10.11
C SER A 291 -16.13 18.84 9.96
N HIS A 292 -15.49 19.67 10.79
CA HIS A 292 -15.57 21.13 10.62
C HIS A 292 -14.74 21.54 9.40
N PHE A 293 -15.39 21.54 8.23
CA PHE A 293 -14.80 21.87 6.92
C PHE A 293 -14.35 23.33 6.75
N ASP A 294 -14.47 24.15 7.79
CA ASP A 294 -14.12 25.58 7.76
C ASP A 294 -12.65 25.84 8.16
N LYS A 295 -11.96 24.84 8.71
CA LYS A 295 -10.53 24.94 9.09
C LYS A 295 -9.72 23.88 8.37
N THR A 296 -9.50 24.11 7.08
CA THR A 296 -8.62 23.29 6.25
C THR A 296 -7.34 24.03 5.93
N PHE A 297 -6.32 23.29 5.51
CA PHE A 297 -5.17 23.87 4.85
C PHE A 297 -5.61 24.80 3.70
N SER A 298 -4.86 25.85 3.42
CA SER A 298 -5.12 26.85 2.39
C SER A 298 -3.86 27.12 1.59
N GLU A 299 -4.02 27.72 0.41
CA GLU A 299 -2.89 28.19 -0.39
C GLU A 299 -2.07 29.22 0.41
N GLY A 300 -0.75 29.07 0.39
CA GLY A 300 0.21 29.86 1.17
C GLY A 300 0.44 29.36 2.60
N ASP A 301 -0.31 28.36 3.09
CA ASP A 301 -0.08 27.83 4.43
C ASP A 301 1.29 27.16 4.55
N GLU A 302 1.99 27.51 5.61
CA GLU A 302 3.18 26.81 6.06
C GLU A 302 2.84 25.88 7.23
N ILE A 303 3.44 24.71 7.21
CA ILE A 303 3.28 23.68 8.24
C ILE A 303 4.62 23.00 8.52
N SER A 304 4.79 22.50 9.73
CA SER A 304 5.91 21.62 10.08
C SER A 304 5.40 20.27 10.57
N LEU A 305 6.03 19.20 10.10
CA LEU A 305 5.82 17.83 10.55
C LEU A 305 7.08 17.39 11.30
N THR A 306 6.94 17.18 12.61
CA THR A 306 8.01 16.63 13.44
C THR A 306 7.79 15.15 13.66
N LEU A 307 8.79 14.35 13.32
CA LEU A 307 8.86 12.92 13.56
C LEU A 307 9.79 12.67 14.72
N ASN A 308 9.27 12.16 15.83
CA ASN A 308 10.07 11.76 16.97
C ASN A 308 10.02 10.22 17.06
N CYS A 309 11.01 9.59 16.43
CA CYS A 309 11.11 8.14 16.30
C CYS A 309 11.38 7.50 17.66
N ASP A 310 12.16 8.16 18.51
CA ASP A 310 12.54 7.64 19.84
C ASP A 310 11.34 7.55 20.78
N GLN A 311 10.39 8.48 20.65
CA GLN A 311 9.15 8.50 21.44
C GLN A 311 7.94 7.95 20.68
N HIS A 312 8.15 7.41 19.47
CA HIS A 312 7.09 6.92 18.58
C HIS A 312 5.91 7.90 18.45
N GLN A 313 6.17 9.17 18.15
CA GLN A 313 5.13 10.19 17.99
C GLN A 313 5.37 11.09 16.78
N ILE A 314 4.27 11.64 16.26
CA ILE A 314 4.30 12.68 15.23
C ILE A 314 3.55 13.93 15.69
N ILE A 315 4.06 15.08 15.28
CA ILE A 315 3.57 16.41 15.65
C ILE A 315 3.39 17.22 14.37
N LEU A 316 2.22 17.81 14.18
CA LEU A 316 1.93 18.77 13.12
C LEU A 316 1.75 20.16 13.73
N GLU A 317 2.54 21.11 13.29
CA GLU A 317 2.40 22.53 13.62
C GLU A 317 1.90 23.28 12.38
N HIS A 318 0.86 24.09 12.55
CA HIS A 318 0.29 24.91 11.50
C HIS A 318 0.46 26.40 11.81
N TYR A 319 1.35 27.07 11.08
CA TYR A 319 1.83 28.40 11.46
C TYR A 319 0.74 29.48 11.39
N ARG A 320 -0.13 29.46 10.37
CA ARG A 320 -1.19 30.48 10.22
C ARG A 320 -2.21 30.46 11.37
N THR A 321 -2.51 29.29 11.91
CA THR A 321 -3.53 29.13 12.97
C THR A 321 -2.92 28.97 14.35
N GLU A 322 -1.59 28.95 14.47
CA GLU A 322 -0.84 28.69 15.70
C GLU A 322 -1.29 27.40 16.42
N THR A 323 -1.76 26.41 15.65
CA THR A 323 -2.24 25.14 16.19
C THR A 323 -1.14 24.10 16.12
N ILE A 324 -0.90 23.43 17.24
CA ILE A 324 -0.01 22.27 17.33
C ILE A 324 -0.87 21.06 17.68
N ASP A 325 -0.72 20.01 16.90
CA ASP A 325 -1.44 18.76 17.08
C ASP A 325 -0.47 17.58 17.12
N GLN A 326 -0.61 16.69 18.10
CA GLN A 326 0.28 15.55 18.25
C GLN A 326 -0.46 14.28 18.65
N PHE A 327 0.07 13.13 18.24
CA PHE A 327 -0.39 11.84 18.72
C PHE A 327 0.69 10.74 18.62
N PRO A 328 0.61 9.71 19.50
CA PRO A 328 1.49 8.57 19.44
C PRO A 328 1.16 7.66 18.25
N ILE A 329 2.18 7.01 17.70
CA ILE A 329 2.08 5.96 16.69
C ILE A 329 2.20 4.61 17.38
N ASP A 330 1.27 3.70 17.09
CA ASP A 330 1.37 2.32 17.54
C ASP A 330 2.45 1.59 16.74
N SER A 331 3.55 1.26 17.43
CA SER A 331 4.71 0.59 16.83
C SER A 331 4.39 -0.80 16.29
N ARG A 332 3.27 -1.42 16.70
CA ARG A 332 2.82 -2.70 16.14
C ARG A 332 2.15 -2.54 14.78
N ALA A 333 1.56 -1.38 14.51
CA ALA A 333 0.84 -1.10 13.28
C ALA A 333 1.68 -0.33 12.25
N CYS A 334 2.61 0.52 12.70
CA CYS A 334 3.53 1.26 11.85
C CYS A 334 4.96 1.17 12.42
N SER A 335 5.76 0.26 11.86
CA SER A 335 7.11 0.01 12.35
C SER A 335 8.10 1.04 11.80
N LEU A 336 9.20 1.25 12.53
CA LEU A 336 10.33 2.02 12.02
C LEU A 336 11.10 1.18 10.98
N PRO A 337 11.69 1.79 9.95
CA PRO A 337 11.72 3.23 9.69
C PRO A 337 10.41 3.77 9.10
N TRP A 338 10.09 5.02 9.44
CA TRP A 338 8.98 5.74 8.82
C TRP A 338 9.42 6.43 7.53
N ARG A 339 8.48 6.60 6.60
CA ARG A 339 8.62 7.44 5.42
C ARG A 339 7.50 8.48 5.42
N VAL A 340 7.85 9.73 5.14
CA VAL A 340 6.84 10.80 5.04
C VAL A 340 6.12 10.68 3.71
N VAL A 341 4.80 10.88 3.76
CA VAL A 341 3.90 10.80 2.62
C VAL A 341 2.99 12.02 2.60
N VAL A 342 2.81 12.58 1.41
CA VAL A 342 1.82 13.62 1.11
C VAL A 342 0.87 13.08 0.07
N ALA A 343 -0.42 13.32 0.23
CA ALA A 343 -1.40 12.89 -0.76
C ALA A 343 -2.36 14.00 -1.17
N PHE A 344 -2.43 14.17 -2.48
CA PHE A 344 -3.23 15.13 -3.19
C PHE A 344 -4.53 14.50 -3.66
N PHE A 345 -5.62 15.26 -3.65
CA PHE A 345 -6.94 14.78 -4.05
C PHE A 345 -7.50 15.52 -5.26
N THR A 346 -6.87 16.60 -5.70
CA THR A 346 -7.38 17.40 -6.81
C THR A 346 -6.27 17.82 -7.75
N PRO A 347 -6.54 17.89 -9.07
CA PRO A 347 -5.54 18.28 -10.05
C PRO A 347 -5.05 19.68 -9.75
N SER A 348 -3.76 19.91 -9.96
CA SER A 348 -3.07 21.18 -9.67
C SER A 348 -2.81 21.49 -8.20
N ASP A 349 -3.24 20.65 -7.25
CA ASP A 349 -2.73 20.74 -5.88
C ASP A 349 -1.19 20.60 -5.92
N SER A 350 -0.47 21.48 -5.23
CA SER A 350 0.99 21.38 -5.10
C SER A 350 1.48 21.78 -3.72
N ILE A 351 2.55 21.12 -3.31
CA ILE A 351 3.24 21.39 -2.06
C ILE A 351 4.74 21.51 -2.32
N ARG A 352 5.37 22.39 -1.58
CA ARG A 352 6.81 22.64 -1.60
C ARG A 352 7.42 22.20 -0.29
N LEU A 353 8.59 21.57 -0.36
CA LEU A 353 9.46 21.33 0.78
C LEU A 353 10.28 22.60 1.07
N LEU A 354 10.25 23.06 2.32
CA LEU A 354 11.04 24.21 2.77
C LEU A 354 12.33 23.71 3.43
N CYS A 355 13.43 24.38 3.12
CA CYS A 355 14.77 24.09 3.67
C CYS A 355 15.03 24.82 4.99
#